data_AF-A0A7J8VRN1-F1
#
_entry.id   AF-A0A7J8VRN1-F1
#
_cell.length_a   1.000
_cell.length_b   1.000
_cell.length_c   1.000
_cell.angle_alpha   90.00
_cell.angle_beta   90.00
_cell.angle_gamma   90.00
#
_symmetry.space_group_name_H-M   'P 1'
#
loop_
_entity.id
_entity.type
_entity.pdbx_description
1 polymer ?
#
loop_
_entity_poly.entity_id
_entity_poly.type
_entity_poly.pdbx_seq_one_letter_code
_entity_poly.pdbx_strand_id
1 'polypeptide(L)' 'MLNKFNVTDVGALREKVVDLGMNEALRLLKASLESKTVLTSVFLGKKNSEITFCPDF' A
#
# COMPACT_ATOMS: atom_id res chain seq x y z
N MET A 1 -0.53 -18.91 -7.46
CA MET A 1 0.01 -17.84 -6.57
C MET A 1 -0.90 -16.61 -6.53
N LEU A 2 -1.34 -16.02 -7.65
CA LEU A 2 -2.24 -14.84 -7.62
C LEU A 2 -3.74 -15.15 -7.36
N ASN A 3 -4.21 -16.37 -7.64
CA ASN A 3 -5.62 -16.76 -7.38
C ASN A 3 -6.01 -16.66 -5.90
N LYS A 4 -5.05 -16.75 -4.97
CA LYS A 4 -5.24 -16.62 -3.53
C LYS A 4 -5.68 -15.21 -3.13
N PHE A 5 -5.44 -14.23 -4.00
CA PHE A 5 -5.81 -12.83 -3.81
C PHE A 5 -7.06 -12.44 -4.62
N ASN A 6 -7.82 -13.42 -5.12
CA ASN A 6 -9.04 -13.22 -5.93
C ASN A 6 -8.83 -12.32 -7.16
N VAL A 7 -7.62 -12.32 -7.73
CA VAL A 7 -7.34 -11.65 -9.00
C VAL A 7 -7.96 -12.49 -10.12
N THR A 8 -8.99 -11.96 -10.78
CA THR A 8 -9.71 -12.61 -11.88
C THR A 8 -9.15 -12.26 -13.25
N ASP A 9 -8.56 -11.06 -13.38
CA ASP A 9 -7.88 -10.59 -14.58
C ASP A 9 -6.52 -10.01 -14.21
N VAL A 10 -5.46 -10.67 -14.66
CA VAL A 10 -4.08 -10.26 -14.43
C VAL A 10 -3.73 -9.05 -15.31
N GLY A 11 -4.39 -8.87 -16.45
CA GLY A 11 -4.19 -7.73 -17.35
C GLY A 11 -4.60 -6.39 -16.72
N ALA A 12 -5.49 -6.42 -15.73
CA ALA A 12 -5.90 -5.25 -14.97
C ALA A 12 -4.88 -4.79 -13.90
N LEU A 13 -3.89 -5.63 -13.56
CA LEU A 13 -2.87 -5.28 -12.57
C LEU A 13 -1.86 -4.28 -13.13
N ARG A 14 -1.45 -3.32 -12.29
CA ARG A 14 -0.40 -2.34 -12.63
C ARG A 14 0.89 -2.67 -11.87
N GLU A 15 1.99 -2.76 -12.61
CA GLU A 15 3.32 -2.80 -12.02
C GLU A 15 3.69 -1.42 -11.48
N LYS A 16 4.37 -1.39 -10.33
CA LYS A 16 4.88 -0.15 -9.72
C LYS A 16 6.34 -0.35 -9.36
N VAL A 17 7.21 0.38 -10.04
CA VAL A 17 8.60 0.54 -9.63
C VAL A 17 8.67 1.63 -8.56
N VAL A 18 9.38 1.36 -7.48
CA VAL A 18 9.60 2.31 -6.38
C VAL A 18 11.09 2.47 -6.15
N ASP A 19 11.50 3.68 -5.82
CA ASP A 19 12.86 3.95 -5.39
C ASP A 19 13.05 3.49 -3.95
N LEU A 20 14.19 2.84 -3.67
CA LEU A 20 14.52 2.31 -2.35
C LEU A 20 15.78 2.98 -1.82
N GLY A 21 15.60 4.19 -1.28
CA GLY A 21 16.63 4.91 -0.54
C GLY A 21 16.77 4.41 0.90
N MET A 22 17.67 5.05 1.66
CA MET A 22 17.93 4.72 3.06
C MET A 22 16.68 4.83 3.94
N ASN A 23 15.90 5.89 3.77
CA ASN A 23 14.70 6.13 4.58
C ASN A 23 13.61 5.09 4.29
N GLU A 24 13.43 4.74 3.02
CA GLU A 24 12.48 3.73 2.56
C GLU A 24 12.90 2.34 3.05
N ALA A 25 14.20 2.03 3.00
CA ALA A 25 14.75 0.77 3.51
C ALA A 25 14.54 0.62 5.03
N LEU A 26 14.76 1.67 5.82
CA LEU A 26 14.52 1.63 7.26
C LEU A 26 13.02 1.50 7.58
N ARG A 27 12.15 2.20 6.84
CA ARG A 27 10.69 2.07 6.98
C ARG A 27 10.21 0.67 6.59
N LEU A 28 10.78 0.08 5.53
CA LEU A 28 10.52 -1.28 5.09
C LEU A 28 10.93 -2.30 6.15
N LEU A 29 12.14 -2.15 6.70
CA LEU A 29 12.64 -3.02 7.76
C LEU A 29 11.72 -2.97 8.98
N LYS A 30 11.41 -1.76 9.46
CA LYS A 30 10.50 -1.57 10.61
C LYS A 30 9.15 -2.23 10.35
N ALA A 31 8.53 -1.94 9.22
CA ALA A 31 7.23 -2.52 8.87
C ALA A 31 7.27 -4.05 8.71
N SER A 32 8.42 -4.64 8.36
CA SER A 32 8.58 -6.10 8.24
C SER A 32 8.55 -6.83 9.57
N LEU A 33 8.95 -6.15 10.64
CA LEU A 33 8.87 -6.70 11.99
C LEU A 33 7.48 -6.54 12.61
N GLU A 34 6.71 -5.55 12.14
CA GLU A 34 5.44 -5.15 12.73
C GLU A 34 4.21 -5.63 11.95
N SER A 35 4.35 -5.96 10.66
CA SER A 35 3.20 -6.19 9.77
C SER A 35 3.44 -7.28 8.72
N LYS A 36 2.35 -7.92 8.31
CA LYS A 36 2.30 -8.85 7.17
C LYS A 36 2.07 -8.16 5.82
N THR A 37 1.73 -6.87 5.82
CA THR A 37 1.39 -6.08 4.61
C THR A 37 2.42 -4.97 4.32
N VAL A 38 3.70 -5.30 4.50
CA VAL A 38 4.85 -4.38 4.48
C VAL A 38 4.90 -3.49 3.24
N LEU A 39 4.85 -4.08 2.04
CA LEU A 39 4.99 -3.31 0.79
C LEU A 39 3.83 -2.33 0.61
N THR A 40 2.61 -2.75 0.97
CA THR A 40 1.42 -1.90 0.90
C THR A 40 1.52 -0.73 1.89
N SER A 41 1.93 -0.99 3.14
CA SER A 41 2.00 0.04 4.17
C SER A 41 3.10 1.08 3.90
N VAL A 42 4.21 0.68 3.28
CA VAL A 42 5.33 1.59 2.99
C VAL A 42 5.11 2.37 1.70
N PHE A 43 4.62 1.74 0.63
CA PHE A 43 4.64 2.32 -0.72
C PHE A 43 3.29 2.66 -1.34
N LEU A 44 2.17 2.16 -0.80
CA LEU A 44 0.84 2.41 -1.37
C LEU A 44 0.02 3.45 -0.60
N GLY A 45 0.42 3.75 0.64
CA GLY A 45 -0.27 4.72 1.51
C GLY A 45 -1.67 4.26 1.94
N LYS A 46 -2.20 4.85 3.02
CA LYS A 46 -3.64 4.71 3.33
C LYS A 46 -4.41 5.63 2.38
N LYS A 47 -5.42 5.10 1.70
CA LYS A 47 -6.42 5.96 1.04
C LYS A 47 -7.09 6.79 2.14
N ASN A 48 -6.88 8.10 2.12
CA ASN A 48 -7.79 8.99 2.83
C ASN A 48 -9.14 8.82 2.14
N SER A 49 -10.07 8.11 2.78
CA SER A 49 -11.48 8.37 2.52
C SER A 49 -11.68 9.85 2.86
N GLU A 50 -11.98 10.65 1.86
CA GLU A 50 -12.41 12.03 2.05
C GLU A 50 -13.51 12.03 3.11
N ILE A 51 -13.17 12.47 4.32
CA ILE A 51 -14.19 12.88 5.27
C ILE A 51 -14.66 14.20 4.69
N THR A 52 -15.69 14.17 3.84
CA THR A 52 -16.42 15.37 3.48
C THR A 52 -17.02 15.90 4.77
N PHE A 53 -16.36 16.91 5.32
CA PHE A 53 -16.85 17.68 6.43
C PHE A 53 -18.16 18.31 5.97
N CYS A 54 -19.31 17.82 6.43
CA CYS A 54 -20.55 18.58 6.32
C CYS A 54 -20.45 19.71 7.34
N PRO A 55 -20.38 21.00 6.95
CA PRO A 55 -20.61 22.07 7.89
C PRO A 55 -22.11 22.04 8.19
N ASP A 56 -22.47 21.54 9.38
CA ASP A 56 -23.80 21.78 9.91
C ASP A 56 -23.94 23.29 10.16
N PHE A 57 -24.98 23.90 9.57
CA PHE A 57 -25.49 25.28 9.68
C PHE A 57 -24.64 26.33 10.42
#